data_AF-A0A061A207-F1
#
_entry.id   AF-A0A061A207-F1
#
_cell.length_a   1.000
_cell.length_b   1.000
_cell.length_c   1.000
_cell.angle_alpha   90.00
_cell.angle_beta   90.00
_cell.angle_gamma   90.00
#
_symmetry.space_group_name_H-M   'P 1'
#
loop_
_entity.id
_entity.type
_entity.pdbx_description
1 polymer ?
#
loop_
_entity_poly.entity_id
_entity_poly.type
_entity_poly.pdbx_seq_one_letter_code
_entity_poly.pdbx_strand_id
1 'polypeptide(L)'
;MQGSLEDQIIAANPLLESYGNAKTVRNDNSSRFGKFIRIHFQAGKLAKADIETYLLEKSRVSFQLPDERGYHIFFQMMTGHKPDIVEMALITTNPYDFPMCSQGQITVASINDNEELDATDVSQTKG
;
A
#
# COMPACT_ATOMS: atom_id res chain seq x y z
N MET A 1 15.99 -12.54 -13.17
CA MET A 1 15.19 -13.75 -13.46
C MET A 1 13.82 -13.51 -12.85
N GLN A 2 12.75 -13.52 -13.65
CA GLN A 2 11.39 -13.35 -13.17
C GLN A 2 11.01 -14.61 -12.38
N GLY A 3 10.56 -14.44 -11.12
CA GLY A 3 10.20 -15.56 -10.23
C GLY A 3 9.01 -16.37 -10.75
N SER A 4 8.65 -17.44 -10.04
CA SER A 4 7.46 -18.23 -10.35
C SER A 4 6.19 -17.35 -10.36
N LEU A 5 5.10 -17.82 -10.95
CA LEU A 5 3.85 -17.05 -10.95
C LEU A 5 3.35 -16.80 -9.51
N GLU A 6 3.62 -17.72 -8.59
CA GLU A 6 3.35 -17.55 -7.16
C GLU A 6 4.18 -16.40 -6.58
N ASP A 7 5.46 -16.34 -6.91
CA ASP A 7 6.35 -15.24 -6.50
C ASP A 7 5.88 -13.90 -7.07
N GLN A 8 5.33 -13.87 -8.28
CA GLN A 8 4.80 -12.64 -8.89
C GLN A 8 3.53 -12.15 -8.18
N ILE A 9 2.62 -13.07 -7.80
CA ILE A 9 1.42 -12.72 -7.02
C ILE A 9 1.84 -12.16 -5.65
N ILE A 10 2.81 -12.78 -4.99
CA ILE A 10 3.33 -12.32 -3.70
C ILE A 10 4.04 -10.98 -3.85
N ALA A 11 4.82 -10.80 -4.91
CA ALA A 11 5.55 -9.57 -5.19
C ALA A 11 4.63 -8.36 -5.43
N ALA A 12 3.36 -8.57 -5.80
CA ALA A 12 2.38 -7.49 -5.94
C ALA A 12 1.78 -7.01 -4.61
N ASN A 13 1.93 -7.78 -3.51
CA ASN A 13 1.29 -7.45 -2.24
C ASN A 13 1.78 -6.12 -1.63
N PRO A 14 3.08 -5.82 -1.52
CA PRO A 14 3.52 -4.55 -0.94
C PRO A 14 2.88 -3.34 -1.63
N LEU A 15 2.79 -3.37 -2.96
CA LEU A 15 2.12 -2.32 -3.73
C LEU A 15 0.61 -2.24 -3.40
N LEU A 16 -0.10 -3.35 -3.41
CA LEU A 16 -1.53 -3.38 -3.11
C LEU A 16 -1.82 -2.97 -1.65
N GLU A 17 -0.96 -3.35 -0.72
CA GLU A 17 -1.09 -3.00 0.70
C GLU A 17 -0.76 -1.54 0.94
N SER A 18 0.25 -0.98 0.28
CA SER A 18 0.59 0.44 0.39
C SER A 18 -0.59 1.35 -0.01
N TYR A 19 -1.28 1.01 -1.11
CA TYR A 19 -2.41 1.79 -1.63
C TYR A 19 -3.79 1.38 -1.08
N GLY A 20 -3.91 0.18 -0.51
CA GLY A 20 -5.19 -0.43 -0.17
C GLY A 20 -5.35 -0.83 1.30
N ASN A 21 -4.28 -0.77 2.10
CA ASN A 21 -4.33 -1.02 3.53
C ASN A 21 -4.05 0.26 4.33
N ALA A 22 -4.59 0.28 5.54
CA ALA A 22 -4.39 1.36 6.48
C ALA A 22 -4.46 0.87 7.92
N LYS A 23 -3.96 1.69 8.83
CA LYS A 23 -4.15 1.45 10.27
C LYS A 23 -5.57 1.79 10.69
N THR A 24 -6.20 0.81 11.34
CA THR A 24 -7.51 0.96 11.98
C THR A 24 -7.41 0.77 13.48
N VAL A 25 -8.51 0.97 14.20
CA VAL A 25 -8.56 0.74 15.65
C VAL A 25 -8.17 -0.70 16.03
N ARG A 26 -8.46 -1.69 15.18
CA ARG A 26 -8.30 -3.13 15.52
C ARG A 26 -7.14 -3.82 14.83
N ASN A 27 -6.58 -3.23 13.78
CA ASN A 27 -5.53 -3.83 12.96
C ASN A 27 -4.70 -2.72 12.31
N ASP A 28 -3.39 -2.79 12.51
CA ASP A 28 -2.41 -1.84 11.98
C ASP A 28 -2.25 -1.91 10.46
N ASN A 29 -2.53 -3.06 9.84
CA ASN A 29 -2.44 -3.27 8.39
C ASN A 29 -3.73 -3.87 7.83
N SER A 30 -4.84 -3.13 7.94
CA SER A 30 -6.17 -3.63 7.55
C SER A 30 -6.49 -3.32 6.09
N SER A 31 -6.77 -4.35 5.28
CA SER A 31 -7.20 -4.17 3.88
C SER A 31 -8.55 -3.50 3.77
N ARG A 32 -8.63 -2.40 3.04
CA ARG A 32 -9.84 -1.58 2.84
C ARG A 32 -10.45 -1.76 1.46
N PHE A 33 -10.19 -2.91 0.86
CA PHE A 33 -10.77 -3.37 -0.39
C PHE A 33 -10.91 -4.90 -0.33
N GLY A 34 -11.87 -5.43 -1.07
CA GLY A 34 -11.95 -6.86 -1.36
C GLY A 34 -10.96 -7.22 -2.47
N LYS A 35 -10.19 -8.28 -2.27
CA LYS A 35 -9.24 -8.83 -3.26
C LYS A 35 -9.70 -10.22 -3.68
N PHE A 36 -10.02 -10.41 -4.96
CA PHE A 36 -10.35 -11.70 -5.54
C PHE A 36 -9.25 -12.13 -6.51
N ILE A 37 -8.49 -13.16 -6.13
CA ILE A 37 -7.41 -13.70 -6.96
C ILE A 37 -7.94 -14.94 -7.67
N ARG A 38 -7.98 -14.89 -9.00
CA ARG A 38 -8.29 -16.04 -9.86
C ARG A 38 -7.00 -16.71 -10.28
N ILE A 39 -6.91 -18.01 -10.03
CA ILE A 39 -5.78 -18.84 -10.44
C ILE A 39 -6.24 -19.78 -11.56
N HIS A 40 -5.61 -19.66 -12.72
CA HIS A 40 -5.94 -20.42 -13.92
C HIS A 40 -4.96 -21.59 -14.09
N PHE A 41 -5.51 -22.80 -14.25
CA PHE A 41 -4.75 -24.01 -14.51
C PHE A 41 -4.95 -24.47 -15.95
N GLN A 42 -3.87 -24.93 -16.58
CA GLN A 42 -3.89 -25.56 -17.89
C GLN A 42 -3.14 -26.89 -17.81
N ALA A 43 -3.82 -27.99 -18.17
CA ALA A 43 -3.26 -29.34 -18.10
C ALA A 43 -2.64 -29.69 -16.73
N GLY A 44 -3.27 -29.25 -15.64
CA GLY A 44 -2.81 -29.51 -14.26
C GLY A 44 -1.63 -28.65 -13.80
N LYS A 45 -1.17 -27.69 -14.61
CA LYS A 45 -0.11 -26.74 -14.25
C LYS A 45 -0.66 -25.33 -14.11
N LEU A 46 -0.04 -24.56 -13.23
CA LEU A 46 -0.32 -23.15 -13.04
C LEU A 46 0.00 -22.39 -14.34
N ALA A 47 -0.99 -21.71 -14.92
CA ALA A 47 -0.87 -21.07 -16.22
C ALA A 47 -0.94 -19.53 -16.14
N LYS A 48 -1.87 -19.00 -15.34
CA LYS A 48 -2.10 -17.55 -15.21
C LYS A 48 -2.76 -17.23 -13.87
N ALA A 49 -2.60 -15.99 -13.40
CA ALA A 49 -3.38 -15.45 -12.30
C ALA A 49 -3.89 -14.05 -12.66
N ASP A 50 -5.08 -13.71 -12.18
CA ASP A 50 -5.70 -12.40 -12.34
C ASP A 50 -6.19 -11.90 -10.98
N ILE A 51 -6.00 -10.61 -10.69
CA ILE A 51 -6.48 -9.98 -9.46
C ILE A 51 -7.59 -9.00 -9.81
N GLU A 52 -8.74 -9.15 -9.15
CA GLU A 52 -9.84 -8.18 -9.20
C GLU A 52 -10.03 -7.56 -7.83
N THR A 53 -10.25 -6.24 -7.81
CA THR A 53 -10.45 -5.46 -6.59
C THR A 53 -11.86 -4.91 -6.53
N TYR A 54 -12.41 -4.91 -5.32
CA TYR A 54 -13.80 -4.54 -5.06
C TYR A 54 -13.86 -3.59 -3.87
N LEU A 55 -14.79 -2.63 -3.89
CA LEU A 55 -15.20 -1.85 -2.73
C LEU A 55 -14.05 -1.20 -1.94
N LEU A 56 -13.13 -0.51 -2.63
CA LEU A 56 -12.14 0.32 -1.96
C LEU A 56 -12.83 1.39 -1.11
N GLU A 57 -12.45 1.51 0.17
CA GLU A 57 -12.97 2.51 1.09
C GLU A 57 -12.48 3.92 0.70
N LYS A 58 -13.20 4.56 -0.22
CA LYS A 58 -12.82 5.88 -0.77
C LYS A 58 -12.77 6.99 0.28
N SER A 59 -13.63 6.95 1.29
CA SER A 59 -13.67 7.96 2.37
C SER A 59 -12.34 8.10 3.09
N ARG A 60 -11.56 7.01 3.20
CA ARG A 60 -10.27 6.99 3.89
C ARG A 60 -9.22 7.91 3.27
N VAL A 61 -9.37 8.25 1.98
CA VAL A 61 -8.50 9.20 1.27
C VAL A 61 -8.63 10.62 1.83
N SER A 62 -9.80 10.98 2.36
CA SER A 62 -10.11 12.35 2.79
C SER A 62 -10.51 12.47 4.27
N PHE A 63 -10.64 11.35 4.98
CA PHE A 63 -11.13 11.32 6.35
C PHE A 63 -10.52 10.16 7.13
N GLN A 64 -10.15 10.42 8.38
CA GLN A 64 -9.67 9.42 9.33
C GLN A 64 -10.29 9.65 10.70
N LEU A 65 -10.61 8.58 11.42
CA LEU A 65 -10.93 8.66 12.84
C LEU A 65 -9.65 8.95 13.66
N PRO A 66 -9.76 9.50 14.89
CA PRO A 66 -8.60 9.89 15.70
C PRO A 66 -7.56 8.78 15.93
N ASP A 67 -8.04 7.54 16.09
CA ASP A 67 -7.19 6.36 16.29
C ASP A 67 -7.00 5.56 14.99
N GLU A 68 -7.17 6.17 13.82
CA GLU A 68 -6.92 5.55 12.52
C GLU A 68 -5.96 6.38 11.69
N ARG A 69 -5.45 5.79 10.60
CA ARG A 69 -4.54 6.42 9.65
C ARG A 69 -5.15 6.37 8.25
N GLY A 70 -4.69 7.26 7.37
CA GLY A 70 -4.90 7.14 5.92
C GLY A 70 -4.19 5.89 5.35
N TYR A 71 -4.29 5.68 4.04
CA TYR A 71 -3.53 4.62 3.37
C TYR A 71 -2.02 4.82 3.57
N HIS A 72 -1.29 3.71 3.70
CA HIS A 72 0.13 3.74 4.06
C HIS A 72 0.99 4.52 3.08
N ILE A 73 0.66 4.47 1.78
CA ILE A 73 1.41 5.15 0.72
C ILE A 73 1.66 6.64 1.00
N PHE A 74 0.69 7.36 1.59
CA PHE A 74 0.85 8.78 1.87
C PHE A 74 2.05 9.03 2.77
N PHE A 75 2.20 8.21 3.80
CA PHE A 75 3.21 8.40 4.82
C PHE A 75 4.54 7.81 4.40
N GLN A 76 4.53 6.70 3.67
CA GLN A 76 5.72 6.15 2.99
C GLN A 76 6.37 7.23 2.10
N MET A 77 5.59 7.93 1.27
CA MET A 77 6.10 9.01 0.40
C MET A 77 6.62 10.23 1.18
N MET A 78 6.01 10.56 2.32
CA MET A 78 6.38 11.71 3.15
C MET A 78 7.57 11.46 4.08
N THR A 79 8.13 10.25 4.12
CA THR A 79 9.30 9.94 4.97
C THR A 79 10.55 10.72 4.60
N GLY A 80 10.70 11.10 3.32
CA GLY A 80 11.95 11.63 2.77
C GLY A 80 13.04 10.59 2.56
N HIS A 81 12.76 9.30 2.75
CA HIS A 81 13.71 8.20 2.54
C HIS A 81 14.18 8.09 1.08
N LYS A 82 13.28 8.40 0.14
CA LYS A 82 13.59 8.61 -1.28
C LYS A 82 13.31 10.08 -1.65
N PRO A 83 14.30 10.99 -1.52
CA PRO A 83 14.08 12.44 -1.71
C PRO A 83 13.49 12.82 -3.07
N ASP A 84 13.85 12.09 -4.13
CA ASP A 84 13.33 12.31 -5.48
C ASP A 84 11.80 12.20 -5.54
N ILE A 85 11.18 11.33 -4.73
CA ILE A 85 9.72 11.21 -4.65
C ILE A 85 9.11 12.49 -4.09
N VAL A 86 9.70 13.06 -3.05
CA VAL A 86 9.22 14.30 -2.41
C VAL A 86 9.32 15.47 -3.39
N GLU A 87 10.44 15.58 -4.11
CA GLU A 87 10.66 16.60 -5.13
C GLU A 87 9.71 16.45 -6.32
N MET A 88 9.62 15.25 -6.90
CA MET A 88 8.77 14.99 -8.08
C MET A 88 7.28 15.15 -7.78
N ALA A 89 6.83 14.74 -6.59
CA ALA A 89 5.43 14.86 -6.19
C ALA A 89 5.07 16.27 -5.67
N LEU A 90 6.04 17.17 -5.52
CA LEU A 90 5.87 18.52 -4.98
C LEU A 90 5.22 18.51 -3.59
N ILE A 91 5.63 17.57 -2.73
CA ILE A 91 5.14 17.43 -1.36
C ILE A 91 6.20 17.85 -0.34
N THR A 92 5.79 17.99 0.91
CA THR A 92 6.70 18.17 2.05
C THR A 92 6.81 16.85 2.82
N THR A 93 7.72 16.78 3.77
CA THR A 93 7.85 15.64 4.69
C THR A 93 7.06 15.84 5.98
N ASN A 94 6.26 16.92 6.10
CA ASN A 94 5.38 17.16 7.24
C ASN A 94 3.95 16.73 6.90
N PRO A 95 3.44 15.61 7.46
CA PRO A 95 2.10 15.11 7.14
C PRO A 95 0.97 16.09 7.49
N TYR A 96 1.19 17.00 8.43
CA TYR A 96 0.21 18.01 8.82
C TYR A 96 0.01 19.13 7.78
N ASP A 97 0.88 19.22 6.76
CA ASP A 97 0.66 20.10 5.60
C ASP A 97 -0.47 19.56 4.70
N PHE A 98 -0.92 18.32 4.92
CA PHE A 98 -1.94 17.64 4.14
C PHE A 98 -3.12 17.20 5.03
N PRO A 99 -4.10 18.08 5.31
CA PRO A 99 -5.24 17.78 6.20
C PRO A 99 -6.10 16.57 5.78
N MET A 100 -6.02 16.17 4.51
CA MET A 100 -6.78 15.04 3.97
C MET A 100 -6.33 13.69 4.53
N CYS A 101 -5.08 13.56 4.98
CA CYS A 101 -4.51 12.33 5.53
C CYS A 101 -3.96 12.46 6.96
N SER A 102 -4.12 13.62 7.62
CA SER A 102 -3.55 13.92 8.94
C SER A 102 -4.59 14.20 10.03
N GLN A 103 -5.82 13.74 9.88
CA GLN A 103 -6.88 13.91 10.89
C GLN A 103 -6.76 12.94 12.07
N GLY A 104 -6.09 11.81 11.85
CA GLY A 104 -5.87 10.76 12.85
C GLY A 104 -4.40 10.56 13.18
N GLN A 105 -4.01 9.30 13.32
CA GLN A 105 -2.63 8.90 13.59
C GLN A 105 -1.74 9.13 12.36
N ILE A 106 -0.52 9.57 12.61
CA ILE A 106 0.51 9.77 11.58
C ILE A 106 1.49 8.61 11.54
N THR A 107 1.84 8.05 12.70
CA THR A 107 2.79 6.95 12.84
C THR A 107 2.13 5.73 13.46
N VAL A 108 2.70 4.55 13.22
CA VAL A 108 2.21 3.27 13.75
C VAL A 108 3.42 2.49 14.25
N ALA A 109 3.43 2.13 15.53
CA ALA A 109 4.64 1.57 16.16
C ALA A 109 5.13 0.25 15.53
N SER A 110 4.23 -0.51 14.91
CA SER A 110 4.52 -1.80 14.26
C SER A 110 4.97 -1.66 12.80
N ILE A 111 5.00 -0.46 12.23
CA ILE A 111 5.26 -0.20 10.81
C ILE A 111 6.46 0.73 10.65
N ASN A 112 7.43 0.32 9.82
CA ASN A 112 8.53 1.18 9.38
C ASN A 112 8.26 1.68 7.96
N ASP A 113 7.73 2.89 7.83
CA ASP A 113 7.34 3.46 6.52
C ASP A 113 8.53 3.60 5.53
N ASN A 114 9.78 3.64 6.00
CA ASN A 114 10.95 3.66 5.11
C ASN A 114 11.17 2.30 4.44
N GLU A 115 11.13 1.22 5.23
CA GLU A 115 11.27 -0.15 4.73
C GLU A 115 10.09 -0.53 3.82
N GLU A 116 8.89 -0.11 4.19
CA GLU A 116 7.69 -0.34 3.38
C GLU A 116 7.72 0.44 2.05
N LEU A 117 8.31 1.63 2.02
CA LEU A 117 8.52 2.38 0.78
C LEU A 117 9.47 1.64 -0.16
N ASP A 118 10.56 1.07 0.37
CA ASP A 118 11.50 0.26 -0.41
C ASP A 118 10.83 -1.00 -0.97
N ALA A 119 10.02 -1.69 -0.15
CA ALA A 119 9.25 -2.85 -0.61
C ALA A 119 8.25 -2.47 -1.73
N THR A 120 7.55 -1.34 -1.58
CA THR A 120 6.59 -0.83 -2.57
C THR A 120 7.26 -0.50 -3.90
N ASP A 121 8.41 0.17 -3.88
CA ASP A 121 9.19 0.54 -5.08
C ASP A 121 9.72 -0.71 -5.82
N VAL A 122 10.21 -1.70 -5.07
CA VAL A 122 10.64 -2.98 -5.64
C VAL A 122 9.47 -3.73 -6.28
N SER A 123 8.28 -3.68 -5.68
CA SER A 123 7.07 -4.29 -6.25
C SER A 123 6.65 -3.63 -7.56
N GLN A 124 6.75 -2.30 -7.68
CA GLN A 124 6.39 -1.58 -8.89
C GLN A 124 7.33 -1.90 -10.07
N THR A 125 8.63 -2.03 -9.81
CA THR A 125 9.65 -2.26 -10.85
C THR A 125 9.69 -3.71 -11.36
N LYS A 126 9.04 -4.65 -10.65
CA LYS A 126 8.97 -6.08 -10.99
C LYS A 126 7.64 -6.52 -11.60
N GLY A 127 6.64 -5.63 -11.61
CA GLY A 127 5.30 -5.87 -12.18
C GLY A 127 5.25 -5.83 -13.69
#